data_AF-A0A957WU38-F1
#
_entry.id   AF-A0A957WU38-F1
#
_cell.length_a   1.000
_cell.length_b   1.000
_cell.length_c   1.000
_cell.angle_alpha   90.00
_cell.angle_beta   90.00
_cell.angle_gamma   90.00
#
_symmetry.space_group_name_H-M   'P 1'
#
loop_
_entity.id
_entity.type
_entity.pdbx_description
1 polymer ?
#
loop_
_entity_poly.entity_id
_entity_poly.type
_entity_poly.pdbx_seq_one_letter_code
_entity_poly.pdbx_strand_id
1 'polypeptide(L)'
;PAIEKRWGQKAETLAEDHPAWELEAYYLAVGLENLICVYSPQRIIMGGGVMEQKQVFPMLRRKVIELLNGYVQSPAILEKIDSYIVPPGLGNRAGILGAIALAQSQDGV
;
A
#
# COMPACT_ATOMS: atom_id res chain seq x y z
N PRO A 1 4.50 11.87 -11.69
CA PRO A 1 3.86 13.15 -12.09
C PRO A 1 3.25 13.96 -10.93
N ALA A 2 2.44 13.38 -10.02
CA ALA A 2 1.76 14.15 -8.97
C ALA A 2 2.70 14.67 -7.86
N ILE A 3 3.56 13.80 -7.31
CA ILE A 3 4.58 14.17 -6.32
C ILE A 3 5.53 15.22 -6.91
N GLU A 4 6.05 14.97 -8.12
CA GLU A 4 6.94 15.90 -8.82
C GLU A 4 6.32 17.27 -9.04
N LYS A 5 5.04 17.33 -9.46
CA LYS A 5 4.33 18.61 -9.64
C LYS A 5 4.15 19.37 -8.33
N ARG A 6 3.99 18.68 -7.19
CA ARG A 6 3.81 19.30 -5.87
C ARG A 6 5.12 19.79 -5.28
N TRP A 7 6.19 19.00 -5.40
CA TRP A 7 7.46 19.23 -4.72
C TRP A 7 8.54 19.85 -5.63
N GLY A 8 8.26 19.99 -6.93
CA GLY A 8 9.22 20.48 -7.91
C GLY A 8 10.38 19.52 -8.17
N GLN A 9 10.30 18.30 -7.64
CA GLN A 9 11.39 17.33 -7.67
C GLN A 9 10.82 15.90 -7.85
N LYS A 10 11.52 15.09 -8.64
CA LYS A 10 11.15 13.69 -8.88
C LYS A 10 11.14 12.88 -7.58
N ALA A 11 10.15 12.00 -7.45
CA ALA A 11 9.94 11.20 -6.24
C ALA A 11 11.17 10.35 -5.89
N GLU A 12 11.86 9.82 -6.90
CA GLU A 12 13.05 8.98 -6.75
C GLU A 12 14.28 9.74 -6.21
N THR A 13 14.24 11.07 -6.22
CA THR A 13 15.34 11.94 -5.80
C THR A 13 15.09 12.64 -4.47
N LEU A 14 13.90 12.46 -3.89
CA LEU A 14 13.59 12.97 -2.55
C LEU A 14 14.36 12.15 -1.51
N ALA A 15 14.89 12.82 -0.48
CA ALA A 15 15.50 12.15 0.66
C ALA A 15 14.49 11.30 1.43
N GLU A 16 14.95 10.26 2.14
CA GLU A 16 14.07 9.35 2.87
C GLU A 16 13.27 10.03 3.99
N ASP A 17 13.80 11.11 4.56
CA ASP A 17 13.19 11.92 5.61
C ASP A 17 12.33 13.09 5.07
N HIS A 18 12.22 13.21 3.75
CA HIS A 18 11.47 14.30 3.13
C HIS A 18 9.98 14.26 3.52
N PRO A 19 9.35 15.39 3.88
CA PRO A 19 7.97 15.44 4.38
C PRO A 19 6.91 14.96 3.38
N ALA A 20 7.27 14.84 2.10
CA ALA A 20 6.43 14.21 1.08
C ALA A 20 5.97 12.80 1.51
N TRP A 21 6.86 11.99 2.09
CA TRP A 21 6.53 10.60 2.41
C TRP A 21 5.50 10.47 3.52
N GLU A 22 5.57 11.35 4.53
CA GLU A 22 4.58 11.40 5.61
C GLU A 22 3.20 11.79 5.06
N LEU A 23 3.16 12.72 4.09
CA LEU A 23 1.93 13.15 3.43
C LEU A 23 1.34 12.05 2.54
N GLU A 24 2.16 11.41 1.70
CA GLU A 24 1.70 10.31 0.83
C GLU A 24 1.25 9.10 1.65
N ALA A 25 1.97 8.74 2.71
CA ALA A 25 1.56 7.68 3.64
C ALA A 25 0.20 7.98 4.29
N TYR A 26 -0.08 9.24 4.62
CA TYR A 26 -1.37 9.65 5.18
C TYR A 26 -2.52 9.49 4.18
N TYR A 27 -2.36 9.97 2.94
CA TYR A 27 -3.41 9.82 1.94
C TYR A 27 -3.69 8.36 1.61
N LEU A 28 -2.65 7.53 1.52
CA LEU A 28 -2.80 6.10 1.35
C LEU A 28 -3.51 5.48 2.56
N ALA A 29 -3.17 5.87 3.79
CA ALA A 29 -3.80 5.35 5.00
C ALA A 29 -5.30 5.65 5.05
N VAL A 30 -5.73 6.86 4.69
CA VAL A 30 -7.14 7.22 4.58
C VAL A 30 -7.86 6.33 3.57
N GLY A 31 -7.26 6.08 2.40
CA GLY A 31 -7.84 5.17 1.42
C GLY A 31 -7.98 3.74 1.96
N LEU A 32 -6.94 3.24 2.64
CA LEU A 32 -6.95 1.89 3.21
C LEU A 32 -7.94 1.74 4.37
N GLU A 33 -8.05 2.72 5.26
CA GLU A 33 -9.00 2.72 6.37
C GLU A 33 -10.44 2.58 5.85
N ASN A 34 -10.81 3.34 4.82
CA ASN A 34 -12.11 3.17 4.16
C ASN A 34 -12.30 1.75 3.57
N LEU A 35 -11.31 1.21 2.87
CA LEU A 35 -11.40 -0.15 2.32
C LEU A 35 -11.50 -1.22 3.39
N ILE A 36 -10.80 -1.05 4.51
CA ILE A 36 -10.87 -1.96 5.67
C ILE A 36 -12.28 -1.95 6.24
N CYS A 37 -12.86 -0.76 6.46
CA CYS A 37 -14.20 -0.61 7.01
C CYS A 37 -15.30 -1.14 6.07
N VAL A 38 -15.13 -0.99 4.75
CA VAL A 38 -16.15 -1.40 3.77
C VAL A 38 -16.06 -2.89 3.41
N TYR A 39 -14.85 -3.44 3.26
CA TYR A 39 -14.65 -4.78 2.69
C TYR A 39 -14.06 -5.80 3.66
N SER A 40 -13.50 -5.39 4.80
CA SER A 40 -12.81 -6.27 5.75
C SER A 40 -11.86 -7.28 5.07
N PRO A 41 -10.91 -6.82 4.22
CA PRO A 41 -10.04 -7.72 3.49
C PRO A 41 -9.14 -8.48 4.47
N GLN A 42 -8.74 -9.70 4.12
CA GLN A 42 -7.79 -10.49 4.93
C GLN A 42 -6.32 -10.05 4.72
N ARG A 43 -6.05 -9.37 3.61
CA ARG A 43 -4.72 -8.84 3.24
C ARG A 43 -4.87 -7.71 2.23
N ILE A 44 -4.00 -6.72 2.33
CA ILE A 44 -3.88 -5.60 1.39
C ILE A 44 -2.47 -5.63 0.79
N ILE A 45 -2.40 -5.65 -0.54
CA ILE A 45 -1.13 -5.68 -1.27
C ILE A 45 -0.92 -4.31 -1.91
N MET A 46 0.15 -3.61 -1.51
CA MET A 46 0.46 -2.26 -1.95
C MET A 46 1.64 -2.25 -2.91
N GLY A 47 1.39 -1.95 -4.18
CA GLY A 47 2.41 -1.83 -5.23
C GLY A 47 2.50 -0.43 -5.85
N GLY A 48 3.25 -0.31 -6.94
CA GLY A 48 3.48 0.95 -7.65
C GLY A 48 4.68 1.75 -7.12
N GLY A 49 5.14 2.72 -7.90
CA GLY A 49 6.42 3.41 -7.66
C GLY A 49 6.54 4.13 -6.31
N VAL A 50 5.44 4.64 -5.75
CA VAL A 50 5.46 5.23 -4.39
C VAL A 50 5.78 4.19 -3.33
N MET A 51 5.26 2.97 -3.49
CA MET A 51 5.49 1.88 -2.54
C MET A 51 6.86 1.19 -2.71
N GLU A 52 7.64 1.56 -3.73
CA GLU A 52 9.06 1.13 -3.84
C GLU A 52 9.93 1.80 -2.77
N GLN A 53 9.49 2.94 -2.24
CA GLN A 53 10.12 3.66 -1.14
C GLN A 53 9.80 2.95 0.19
N LYS A 54 10.73 2.10 0.64
CA LYS A 54 10.50 1.16 1.77
C LYS A 54 10.09 1.87 3.06
N GLN A 55 10.56 3.10 3.29
CA GLN A 55 10.23 3.92 4.44
C GLN A 55 8.73 4.29 4.52
N VAL A 56 8.00 4.24 3.41
CA VAL A 56 6.56 4.55 3.37
C VAL A 56 5.73 3.48 4.08
N PHE A 57 6.13 2.20 4.04
CA PHE A 57 5.36 1.12 4.66
C PHE A 57 5.19 1.29 6.19
N PRO A 58 6.25 1.52 6.98
CA PRO A 58 6.10 1.80 8.41
C PRO A 58 5.19 3.00 8.70
N MET A 59 5.35 4.10 7.94
CA MET A 59 4.52 5.31 8.11
C MET A 59 3.04 5.02 7.81
N LEU A 60 2.77 4.34 6.69
CA LEU A 60 1.43 3.96 6.25
C LEU A 60 0.73 3.08 7.30
N ARG A 61 1.41 2.01 7.76
CA ARG A 61 0.86 1.07 8.76
C ARG A 61 0.51 1.78 10.07
N ARG A 62 1.41 2.62 10.57
CA ARG A 62 1.16 3.45 11.77
C ARG A 62 -0.09 4.32 11.59
N LYS A 63 -0.18 5.04 10.48
CA LYS A 63 -1.31 5.93 10.19
C LYS A 63 -2.64 5.19 10.03
N VAL A 64 -2.63 3.98 9.44
CA VAL A 64 -3.85 3.15 9.38
C VAL A 64 -4.36 2.81 10.78
N ILE A 65 -3.47 2.41 11.69
CA ILE A 65 -3.84 2.11 13.09
C ILE A 65 -4.37 3.38 13.78
N GLU A 66 -3.69 4.51 13.61
CA GLU A 66 -4.10 5.81 14.16
C GLU A 66 -5.50 6.22 13.66
N LEU A 67 -5.76 6.10 12.36
CA LEU A 67 -7.04 6.47 11.75
C LEU A 67 -8.19 5.54 12.14
N LEU A 68 -7.94 4.23 12.23
CA LEU A 68 -8.94 3.27 12.71
C LEU A 68 -9.32 3.53 14.16
N ASN A 69 -8.44 4.16 14.96
CA ASN A 69 -8.70 4.65 16.31
C ASN A 69 -9.49 3.67 17.20
N GLY A 70 -9.11 2.39 17.15
CA GLY A 70 -9.73 1.32 17.94
C GLY A 70 -11.11 0.83 17.47
N TYR A 71 -11.64 1.32 16.34
CA TYR A 71 -12.90 0.86 15.77
C TYR A 71 -12.84 -0.60 15.30
N VAL A 72 -11.78 -0.98 14.57
CA VAL A 72 -11.55 -2.36 14.13
C VAL A 72 -10.51 -3.02 15.02
N GLN A 73 -10.96 -3.89 15.93
CA GLN A 73 -10.12 -4.61 16.89
C GLN A 73 -9.77 -6.02 16.40
N SER A 74 -8.96 -6.10 15.34
CA SER A 74 -8.49 -7.36 14.78
C SER A 74 -7.00 -7.60 15.08
N PRO A 75 -6.58 -8.81 15.53
CA PRO A 75 -5.16 -9.13 15.69
C PRO A 75 -4.35 -8.95 14.40
N ALA A 76 -4.97 -9.13 13.23
CA ALA A 76 -4.30 -8.90 11.95
C ALA A 76 -3.86 -7.44 11.77
N ILE A 77 -4.60 -6.49 12.37
CA ILE A 77 -4.32 -5.05 12.27
C ILE A 77 -3.55 -4.56 13.50
N LEU A 78 -3.90 -5.01 14.71
CA LEU A 78 -3.31 -4.50 15.94
C LEU A 78 -1.94 -5.12 16.23
N GLU A 79 -1.72 -6.38 15.85
CA GLU A 79 -0.50 -7.13 16.20
C GLU A 79 0.32 -7.52 14.97
N LYS A 80 -0.33 -7.74 13.81
CA LYS A 80 0.29 -8.33 12.61
C LYS A 80 0.15 -7.47 11.36
N ILE A 81 0.13 -6.14 11.53
CA ILE A 81 -0.13 -5.22 10.41
C ILE A 81 0.91 -5.32 9.29
N ASP A 82 2.12 -5.74 9.63
CA ASP A 82 3.21 -5.98 8.69
C ASP A 82 2.95 -7.17 7.76
N SER A 83 2.14 -8.14 8.21
CA SER A 83 1.65 -9.28 7.44
C SER A 83 0.29 -9.03 6.78
N TYR A 84 -0.40 -7.96 7.20
CA TYR A 84 -1.69 -7.52 6.69
C TYR A 84 -1.55 -6.57 5.49
N ILE A 85 -0.74 -5.52 5.62
CA ILE A 85 -0.41 -4.57 4.54
C ILE A 85 1.00 -4.88 4.06
N VAL A 86 1.12 -5.51 2.88
CA VAL A 86 2.37 -6.09 2.37
C VAL A 86 2.74 -5.56 0.98
N PRO A 87 4.03 -5.57 0.61
CA PRO A 87 4.42 -5.40 -0.78
C PRO A 87 4.01 -6.61 -1.64
N PRO A 88 3.89 -6.45 -2.97
CA PRO A 88 3.60 -7.56 -3.87
C PRO A 88 4.77 -8.57 -3.88
N GLY A 89 4.48 -9.85 -3.59
CA GLY A 89 5.49 -10.91 -3.64
C GLY A 89 6.04 -11.18 -5.04
N LEU A 90 5.29 -10.80 -6.08
CA LEU A 90 5.72 -10.88 -7.48
C LEU A 90 6.42 -9.60 -7.98
N GLY A 91 6.62 -8.61 -7.09
CA GLY A 91 7.13 -7.29 -7.43
C GLY A 91 6.28 -6.61 -8.51
N ASN A 92 6.96 -5.90 -9.42
CA ASN A 92 6.32 -5.17 -10.54
C ASN A 92 5.73 -6.09 -11.62
N ARG A 93 5.79 -7.42 -11.44
CA ARG A 93 5.25 -8.41 -12.39
C ARG A 93 3.86 -8.90 -12.02
N ALA A 94 3.28 -8.47 -10.91
CA ALA A 94 1.96 -8.93 -10.46
C ALA A 94 0.88 -8.75 -11.55
N GLY A 95 0.89 -7.62 -12.27
CA GLY A 95 -0.07 -7.35 -13.35
C GLY A 95 0.10 -8.29 -14.55
N ILE A 96 1.33 -8.38 -15.10
CA ILE A 96 1.58 -9.22 -16.28
C ILE A 96 1.39 -10.71 -15.99
N LEU A 97 1.83 -11.18 -14.81
CA LEU A 97 1.61 -12.57 -14.40
C LEU A 97 0.13 -12.86 -14.14
N GLY A 98 -0.62 -11.87 -13.65
CA GLY A 98 -2.08 -11.97 -13.55
C GLY A 98 -2.75 -12.16 -14.91
N ALA A 99 -2.31 -11.44 -15.94
CA ALA A 99 -2.83 -11.61 -17.31
C ALA A 99 -2.51 -13.00 -17.89
N ILE A 100 -1.30 -13.53 -17.63
CA ILE A 100 -0.94 -14.89 -18.04
C ILE A 100 -1.78 -15.92 -17.29
N ALA A 101 -1.98 -15.74 -15.97
CA ALA A 101 -2.82 -16.63 -15.17
C ALA A 101 -4.28 -16.63 -15.66
N LEU A 102 -4.80 -15.47 -16.07
CA LEU A 102 -6.13 -15.36 -16.70
C LEU A 102 -6.19 -16.15 -18.01
N ALA A 103 -5.18 -16.05 -18.89
CA ALA A 103 -5.13 -16.84 -20.12
C ALA A 103 -5.10 -18.36 -19.84
N GLN A 104 -4.24 -18.79 -18.91
CA GLN A 104 -4.16 -20.20 -18.51
C GLN A 104 -5.48 -20.73 -17.93
N SER A 105 -6.26 -19.89 -17.26
CA SER A 105 -7.56 -20.29 -16.71
C SER A 105 -8.65 -20.44 -17.79
N GLN A 106 -8.46 -19.84 -18.97
CA GLN A 106 -9.39 -19.95 -20.10
C GLN A 106 -9.08 -21.14 -21.01
N ASP A 107 -7.80 -21.53 -21.13
CA ASP A 107 -7.36 -22.69 -21.92
C ASP A 107 -7.63 -24.06 -21.23
N GLY A 108 -8.24 -24.05 -20.04
CA GLY A 108 -8.56 -25.23 -19.23
C GLY A 108 -10.01 -25.70 -19.30
N VAL A 109 -10.76 -25.36 -20.36
CA VAL A 109 -12.11 -25.90 -20.68
C VAL A 109 -12.02 -26.92 -21.80
#